data_AF-A0A958AF02-F1
#
_entry.id   AF-A0A958AF02-F1
#
_cell.length_a   1.000
_cell.length_b   1.000
_cell.length_c   1.000
_cell.angle_alpha   90.00
_cell.angle_beta   90.00
_cell.angle_gamma   90.00
#
_symmetry.space_group_name_H-M   'P 1'
#
loop_
_entity.id
_entity.type
_entity.pdbx_description
1 polymer ?
#
loop_
_entity_poly.entity_id
_entity_poly.type
_entity_poly.pdbx_seq_one_letter_code
_entity_poly.pdbx_strand_id
1 'polypeptide(L)'
;MFGKRKPEDLSVEELEKMLLIKRRQARLERFERLSKAGYTPNQALNGINTALDKLTAPVPPPPTVKSPIKPLSATPTSDEPQPARIEQPKPKKVMNMVLLGLEVVAVAGLIGVLLASYFNLRELNNEVSLAQQNVVAQQAAPTPTSPPPIALARLPGGHTPPTAPGGAMPDVPLHLQQWIQPTSSASTSLGSIEVSPDVNPPTRIVIPKINVDAPIVNGVGWDDLKKGVGHLSGSANPGERGNLYLAAHNDIYGEIFRY
;
A
#
# COMPACT_ATOMS: atom_id res chain seq x y z
N MET A 1 17.04 -34.91 24.68
CA MET A 1 16.05 -35.97 24.92
C MET A 1 14.77 -35.33 25.46
N PHE A 2 13.81 -34.99 24.59
CA PHE A 2 12.48 -34.56 25.01
C PHE A 2 11.52 -35.72 24.73
N GLY A 3 11.45 -36.66 25.67
CA GLY A 3 10.62 -37.85 25.52
C GLY A 3 9.14 -37.53 25.68
N LYS A 4 8.32 -37.99 24.74
CA LYS A 4 6.88 -38.34 24.85
C LYS A 4 5.93 -37.42 25.65
N ARG A 5 6.23 -36.13 25.82
CA ARG A 5 5.29 -35.16 26.40
C ARG A 5 4.27 -34.75 25.35
N LYS A 6 2.98 -34.73 25.72
CA LYS A 6 1.90 -34.31 24.82
C LYS A 6 1.98 -32.78 24.62
N PRO A 7 1.57 -32.24 23.46
CA PRO A 7 1.70 -30.81 23.13
C PRO A 7 1.06 -29.87 24.14
N GLU A 8 0.04 -30.35 24.85
CA GLU A 8 -0.78 -29.60 25.82
C GLU A 8 -0.06 -29.34 27.16
N ASP A 9 0.98 -30.12 27.47
CA ASP A 9 1.73 -30.02 28.73
C ASP A 9 3.02 -29.18 28.59
N LEU A 10 3.30 -28.63 27.39
CA LEU A 10 4.50 -27.83 27.15
C LEU A 10 4.21 -26.35 27.28
N SER A 11 5.17 -25.62 27.85
CA SER A 11 5.14 -24.16 27.82
C SER A 11 5.29 -23.65 26.38
N VAL A 12 4.74 -22.45 26.10
CA VAL A 12 4.78 -21.84 24.76
C VAL A 12 6.22 -21.75 24.23
N GLU A 13 7.17 -21.37 25.09
CA GLU A 13 8.60 -21.26 24.75
C GLU A 13 9.25 -22.61 24.39
N GLU A 14 8.85 -23.69 25.06
CA GLU A 14 9.35 -25.03 24.77
C GLU A 14 8.78 -25.57 23.46
N LEU A 15 7.52 -25.27 23.17
CA LEU A 15 6.87 -25.61 21.90
C LEU A 15 7.54 -24.87 20.73
N GLU A 16 7.86 -23.59 20.89
CA GLU A 16 8.61 -22.82 19.89
C GLU A 16 10.00 -23.39 19.65
N LYS A 17 10.74 -23.75 20.71
CA LYS A 17 12.04 -24.42 20.57
C LYS A 17 11.92 -25.75 19.83
N MET A 18 10.90 -26.55 20.13
CA MET A 18 10.63 -27.80 19.41
C MET A 18 10.34 -27.56 17.94
N LEU A 19 9.50 -26.57 17.61
CA LEU A 19 9.18 -26.22 16.23
C LEU A 19 10.43 -25.76 15.47
N LEU A 20 11.30 -24.98 16.12
CA LEU A 20 12.55 -24.50 15.52
C LEU A 20 13.50 -25.67 15.20
N ILE A 21 13.62 -26.63 16.11
CA ILE A 21 14.42 -27.86 15.90
C ILE A 21 13.83 -28.68 14.74
N LYS A 22 12.50 -28.88 14.72
CA LYS A 22 11.82 -29.64 13.65
C LYS A 22 11.94 -28.97 12.29
N ARG A 23 11.84 -27.64 12.23
CA ARG A 23 12.03 -26.84 11.01
C ARG A 23 13.46 -26.93 10.50
N ARG A 24 14.45 -26.95 11.40
CA ARG A 24 15.87 -27.14 11.05
C ARG A 24 16.12 -28.54 10.47
N GLN A 25 15.55 -29.58 11.07
CA GLN A 25 15.66 -30.96 10.56
C GLN A 25 15.03 -31.09 9.17
N ALA A 26 13.82 -30.58 8.97
CA ALA A 26 13.16 -30.59 7.66
C ALA A 26 13.97 -29.84 6.59
N ARG A 27 14.68 -28.77 6.95
CA ARG A 27 15.58 -28.05 6.03
C ARG A 27 16.80 -28.89 5.64
N LEU A 28 17.40 -29.61 6.58
CA LEU A 28 18.53 -30.50 6.31
C LEU A 28 18.12 -31.67 5.43
N GLU A 29 16.98 -32.30 5.69
CA GLU A 29 16.45 -33.39 4.85
C GLU A 29 16.15 -32.92 3.42
N ARG A 30 15.58 -31.72 3.25
CA ARG A 30 15.37 -31.13 1.93
C ARG A 30 16.69 -30.87 1.20
N PHE A 31 17.68 -30.36 1.92
CA PHE A 31 19.02 -30.15 1.38
C PHE A 31 19.66 -31.47 0.94
N GLU A 32 19.56 -32.53 1.74
CA GLU A 32 20.06 -33.87 1.38
C GLU A 32 19.35 -34.48 0.17
N ARG A 33 18.04 -34.26 0.03
CA ARG A 33 17.29 -34.70 -1.16
C ARG A 33 17.75 -33.96 -2.43
N LEU A 34 17.93 -32.64 -2.33
CA LEU A 34 18.38 -31.81 -3.45
C LEU A 34 19.83 -32.08 -3.82
N SER A 35 20.71 -32.33 -2.83
CA SER A 35 22.11 -32.67 -3.10
C SER A 35 22.24 -34.02 -3.80
N LYS A 36 21.42 -35.02 -3.44
CA LYS A 36 21.33 -36.31 -4.17
C LYS A 36 20.82 -36.14 -5.61
N ALA A 37 19.99 -35.13 -5.87
CA ALA A 37 19.49 -34.79 -7.21
C ALA A 37 20.45 -33.92 -8.04
N GLY A 38 21.67 -33.66 -7.55
CA GLY A 38 22.71 -32.92 -8.29
C GLY A 38 22.60 -31.40 -8.23
N TYR A 39 21.74 -30.85 -7.36
CA TYR A 39 21.63 -29.40 -7.17
C TYR A 39 22.81 -28.85 -6.36
N THR A 40 23.35 -27.71 -6.79
CA THR A 40 24.46 -27.05 -6.08
C THR A 40 23.98 -26.45 -4.75
N PRO A 41 24.86 -26.30 -3.73
CA PRO A 41 24.47 -25.78 -2.42
C PRO A 41 23.79 -24.41 -2.46
N ASN A 42 24.18 -23.54 -3.41
CA ASN A 42 23.56 -22.23 -3.60
C ASN A 42 22.14 -22.30 -4.20
N GLN A 43 21.82 -23.30 -5.03
CA GLN A 43 20.46 -23.49 -5.56
C GLN A 43 19.51 -24.06 -4.51
N ALA A 44 19.99 -24.95 -3.63
CA ALA A 44 19.19 -25.51 -2.55
C ALA A 44 18.85 -24.49 -1.44
N LEU A 45 19.68 -23.46 -1.27
CA LEU A 45 19.49 -22.39 -0.27
C LEU A 45 18.66 -21.21 -0.80
N ASN A 46 18.80 -20.85 -2.09
CA ASN A 46 18.08 -19.73 -2.72
C ASN A 46 16.74 -20.10 -3.38
N GLY A 47 16.34 -21.37 -3.38
CA GLY A 47 15.07 -21.85 -3.97
C GLY A 47 13.81 -21.45 -3.22
N ILE A 48 13.70 -20.21 -2.71
CA ILE A 48 12.57 -19.75 -1.92
C ILE A 48 11.30 -19.53 -2.77
N ASN A 49 11.37 -19.40 -4.11
CA ASN A 49 10.17 -19.14 -4.94
C ASN A 49 10.09 -19.87 -6.29
N THR A 50 10.87 -20.92 -6.56
CA THR A 50 10.91 -21.50 -7.93
C THR A 50 11.18 -23.01 -7.95
N ALA A 51 10.48 -23.78 -7.14
CA ALA A 51 10.59 -25.24 -7.16
C ALA A 51 9.24 -25.95 -6.93
N LEU A 52 8.12 -25.32 -7.29
CA LEU A 52 6.82 -25.99 -7.36
C LEU A 52 6.23 -26.13 -8.77
N ASP A 53 6.90 -25.62 -9.81
CA ASP A 53 6.32 -25.57 -11.17
C ASP A 53 7.01 -26.49 -12.20
N LYS A 54 7.82 -27.45 -11.75
CA LYS A 54 8.38 -28.50 -12.64
C LYS A 54 8.37 -29.88 -11.99
N LEU A 55 7.17 -30.44 -11.86
CA LEU A 55 6.96 -31.89 -11.80
C LEU A 55 6.18 -32.38 -13.02
N THR A 56 6.52 -31.93 -14.23
CA THR A 56 6.15 -32.63 -15.47
C THR A 56 7.11 -32.23 -16.59
N ALA A 57 7.51 -33.23 -17.38
CA ALA A 57 8.32 -33.15 -18.62
C ALA A 57 9.87 -33.23 -18.48
N PRO A 58 10.54 -33.82 -19.50
CA PRO A 58 11.67 -34.73 -19.31
C PRO A 58 13.05 -34.06 -19.38
N VAL A 59 14.01 -34.82 -18.88
CA VAL A 59 15.47 -34.62 -18.89
C VAL A 59 16.00 -33.99 -20.19
N PRO A 60 16.68 -32.85 -20.13
CA PRO A 60 17.71 -32.49 -21.11
C PRO A 60 19.10 -32.98 -20.64
N PRO A 61 20.00 -33.37 -21.57
CA PRO A 61 21.33 -33.88 -21.23
C PRO A 61 22.23 -32.78 -20.62
N PRO A 62 23.21 -33.15 -19.78
CA PRO A 62 24.05 -32.19 -19.08
C PRO A 62 25.04 -31.47 -20.01
N PRO A 63 25.29 -30.16 -19.83
CA PRO A 63 26.41 -29.48 -20.48
C PRO A 63 27.74 -29.89 -19.83
N THR A 64 28.66 -30.30 -20.69
CA THR A 64 30.04 -30.68 -20.37
C THR A 64 30.83 -29.44 -19.94
N VAL A 65 31.06 -29.28 -18.63
CA VAL A 65 32.06 -28.33 -18.11
C VAL A 65 33.23 -29.13 -17.56
N LYS A 66 34.39 -29.02 -18.22
CA LYS A 66 35.65 -29.61 -17.79
C LYS A 66 36.19 -28.81 -16.59
N SER A 67 36.12 -29.38 -15.40
CA SER A 67 36.89 -28.92 -14.23
C SER A 67 38.00 -29.93 -13.92
N PRO A 68 39.26 -29.50 -13.72
CA PRO A 68 40.37 -30.41 -13.49
C PRO A 68 40.33 -30.87 -12.03
N ILE A 69 39.71 -32.01 -11.76
CA ILE A 69 39.85 -32.69 -10.48
C ILE A 69 40.94 -33.74 -10.64
N LYS A 70 42.08 -33.49 -10.00
CA LYS A 70 43.20 -34.43 -9.86
C LYS A 70 42.73 -35.60 -8.99
N PRO A 71 42.73 -36.85 -9.45
CA PRO A 71 42.32 -37.97 -8.62
C PRO A 71 43.39 -38.24 -7.54
N LEU A 72 42.97 -38.32 -6.28
CA LEU A 72 43.78 -38.87 -5.21
C LEU A 72 43.85 -40.39 -5.41
N SER A 73 44.98 -40.88 -5.91
CA SER A 73 45.35 -42.30 -5.80
C SER A 73 45.80 -42.55 -4.37
N ALA A 74 45.01 -43.30 -3.61
CA ALA A 74 45.43 -43.84 -2.33
C ALA A 74 46.21 -45.14 -2.57
N THR A 75 47.54 -45.08 -2.49
CA THR A 75 48.37 -46.25 -2.16
C THR A 75 48.49 -46.34 -0.64
N PRO A 76 48.29 -47.52 -0.02
CA PRO A 76 48.52 -47.69 1.39
C PRO A 76 50.03 -47.88 1.58
N THR A 77 50.74 -46.79 1.85
CA THR A 77 52.09 -46.86 2.42
C THR A 77 51.99 -46.44 3.87
N SER A 78 52.22 -47.41 4.74
CA SER A 78 52.43 -47.23 6.17
C SER A 78 53.62 -46.30 6.37
N ASP A 79 53.38 -45.07 6.80
CA ASP A 79 54.36 -44.30 7.56
C ASP A 79 53.64 -43.23 8.38
N GLU A 80 54.08 -43.14 9.64
CA GLU A 80 53.53 -42.38 10.75
C GLU A 80 53.47 -40.86 10.46
N PRO A 81 52.34 -40.16 10.66
CA PRO A 81 52.29 -38.71 10.50
C PRO A 81 52.50 -37.99 11.84
N GLN A 82 53.64 -37.31 11.97
CA GLN A 82 53.81 -36.20 12.91
C GLN A 82 52.76 -35.10 12.65
N PRO A 83 52.23 -34.43 13.69
CA PRO A 83 51.22 -33.41 13.50
C PRO A 83 51.81 -32.16 12.84
N ALA A 84 51.51 -31.97 11.56
CA ALA A 84 51.75 -30.73 10.84
C ALA A 84 50.91 -29.61 11.46
N ARG A 85 51.59 -28.66 12.12
CA ARG A 85 51.01 -27.44 12.66
C ARG A 85 50.46 -26.60 11.49
N ILE A 86 49.14 -26.56 11.36
CA ILE A 86 48.44 -25.70 10.39
C ILE A 86 48.58 -24.25 10.87
N GLU A 87 49.45 -23.48 10.22
CA GLU A 87 49.53 -22.03 10.44
C GLU A 87 48.27 -21.37 9.86
N GLN A 88 47.44 -20.80 10.74
CA GLN A 88 46.28 -20.02 10.32
C GLN A 88 46.75 -18.71 9.66
N PRO A 89 46.22 -18.32 8.48
CA PRO A 89 46.61 -17.08 7.83
C PRO A 89 46.13 -15.89 8.69
N LYS A 90 47.09 -15.08 9.16
CA LYS A 90 46.80 -13.87 9.94
C LYS A 90 45.93 -12.91 9.10
N PRO A 91 44.81 -12.38 9.63
CA PRO A 91 43.96 -11.46 8.88
C PRO A 91 44.70 -10.13 8.65
N LYS A 92 44.60 -9.59 7.43
CA LYS A 92 45.25 -8.35 7.00
C LYS A 92 44.62 -7.15 7.76
N LYS A 93 45.18 -6.81 8.92
CA LYS A 93 44.73 -5.73 9.83
C LYS A 93 44.42 -4.41 9.12
N VAL A 94 45.13 -4.10 8.04
CA VAL A 94 44.97 -2.88 7.25
C VAL A 94 43.59 -2.80 6.58
N MET A 95 43.05 -3.92 6.09
CA MET A 95 41.73 -3.95 5.46
C MET A 95 40.62 -3.64 6.47
N ASN A 96 40.71 -4.22 7.67
CA ASN A 96 39.74 -3.96 8.73
C ASN A 96 39.78 -2.49 9.19
N MET A 97 40.94 -1.84 9.19
CA MET A 97 41.05 -0.41 9.52
C MET A 97 40.43 0.49 8.44
N VAL A 98 40.60 0.14 7.15
CA VAL A 98 39.95 0.89 6.06
C VAL A 98 38.43 0.74 6.11
N LEU A 99 37.94 -0.48 6.37
CA LEU A 99 36.51 -0.77 6.47
C LEU A 99 35.88 -0.03 7.66
N LEU A 100 36.58 0.00 8.80
CA LEU A 100 36.17 0.79 9.97
C LEU A 100 36.16 2.30 9.68
N GLY A 101 37.15 2.81 8.93
CA GLY A 101 37.18 4.22 8.53
C GLY A 101 35.99 4.60 7.64
N LEU A 102 35.64 3.75 6.68
CA LEU A 102 34.46 3.93 5.83
C LEU A 102 33.16 3.94 6.65
N GLU A 103 33.04 3.02 7.60
CA GLU A 103 31.88 2.94 8.50
C GLU A 103 31.71 4.23 9.32
N VAL A 104 32.79 4.73 9.92
CA VAL A 104 32.76 5.97 10.70
C VAL A 104 32.36 7.17 9.84
N VAL A 105 32.88 7.26 8.62
CA VAL A 105 32.49 8.34 7.67
C VAL A 105 31.02 8.21 7.26
N ALA A 106 30.54 7.01 7.01
CA ALA A 106 29.13 6.77 6.66
C ALA A 106 28.19 7.16 7.80
N VAL A 107 28.53 6.80 9.05
CA VAL A 107 27.75 7.17 10.24
C VAL A 107 27.79 8.67 10.47
N ALA A 108 28.96 9.31 10.37
CA ALA A 108 29.08 10.76 10.50
C ALA A 108 28.27 11.49 9.42
N GLY A 109 28.29 11.00 8.18
CA GLY A 109 27.47 11.51 7.08
C GLY A 109 25.97 11.37 7.36
N LEU A 110 25.52 10.21 7.83
CA LEU A 110 24.12 9.97 8.21
C LEU A 110 23.67 10.93 9.31
N ILE A 111 24.49 11.12 10.35
CA ILE A 111 24.21 12.07 11.43
C ILE A 111 24.12 13.50 10.88
N GLY A 112 25.02 13.88 9.97
CA GLY A 112 24.98 15.18 9.30
C GLY A 112 23.68 15.41 8.53
N VAL A 113 23.22 14.41 7.76
CA VAL A 113 21.94 14.47 7.04
C VAL A 113 20.76 14.60 7.99
N LEU A 114 20.74 13.84 9.08
CA LEU A 114 19.67 13.91 10.08
C LEU A 114 19.61 15.28 10.78
N LEU A 115 20.77 15.83 11.14
CA LEU A 115 20.84 17.17 11.74
C LEU A 115 20.36 18.24 10.75
N ALA A 116 20.83 18.21 9.50
CA ALA A 116 20.37 19.14 8.47
C ALA A 116 18.86 19.04 8.24
N SER A 117 18.31 17.81 8.19
CA SER A 117 16.87 17.57 8.08
C SER A 117 16.10 18.13 9.28
N TYR A 118 16.60 17.93 10.51
CA TYR A 118 15.98 18.44 11.72
C TYR A 118 15.91 19.97 11.74
N PHE A 119 16.99 20.66 11.36
CA PHE A 119 16.99 22.12 11.26
C PHE A 119 16.04 22.62 10.16
N ASN A 120 16.01 21.97 8.99
CA ASN A 120 15.06 22.32 7.93
C ASN A 120 13.60 22.14 8.36
N LEU A 121 13.25 21.03 9.02
CA LEU A 121 11.91 20.77 9.53
C LEU A 121 11.48 21.78 10.59
N ARG A 122 12.40 22.20 11.48
CA ARG A 122 12.17 23.25 12.46
C ARG A 122 11.84 24.59 11.79
N GLU A 123 12.60 24.96 10.77
CA GLU A 123 12.37 26.22 10.03
C GLU A 123 11.03 26.21 9.31
N LEU A 124 10.74 25.16 8.55
CA LEU A 124 9.47 25.02 7.83
C LEU A 124 8.26 25.06 8.78
N ASN A 125 8.36 24.41 9.95
CA ASN A 125 7.27 24.43 10.93
C ASN A 125 7.05 25.84 11.49
N ASN A 126 8.13 26.60 11.73
CA ASN A 126 8.03 27.99 12.16
C ASN A 126 7.36 28.85 11.08
N GLU A 127 7.80 28.76 9.83
CA GLU A 127 7.22 29.51 8.71
C GLU A 127 5.73 29.22 8.50
N VAL A 128 5.35 27.93 8.50
CA VAL A 128 3.94 27.52 8.35
C VAL A 128 3.09 28.02 9.51
N SER A 129 3.61 27.95 10.74
CA SER A 129 2.88 28.44 11.93
C SER A 129 2.62 29.95 11.86
N LEU A 130 3.59 30.74 11.36
CA LEU A 130 3.44 32.18 11.16
C LEU A 130 2.44 32.48 10.02
N ALA A 131 2.53 31.75 8.90
CA ALA A 131 1.60 31.90 7.79
C ALA A 131 0.15 31.59 8.20
N GLN A 132 -0.05 30.54 8.98
CA GLN A 132 -1.38 30.15 9.46
C GLN A 132 -1.97 31.19 10.43
N GLN A 133 -1.16 31.77 11.31
CA GLN A 133 -1.59 32.88 12.18
C GLN A 133 -2.01 34.10 11.37
N ASN A 134 -1.29 34.44 10.29
CA ASN A 134 -1.65 35.55 9.41
C ASN A 134 -2.99 35.32 8.68
N VAL A 135 -3.28 34.08 8.26
CA VAL A 135 -4.57 33.72 7.64
C VAL A 135 -5.71 33.83 8.66
N VAL A 136 -5.50 33.36 9.89
CA VAL A 136 -6.53 33.45 10.95
C VAL A 136 -6.76 34.91 11.37
N ALA A 137 -5.71 35.74 11.44
CA ALA A 137 -5.84 37.16 11.74
C ALA A 137 -6.58 37.94 10.63
N GLN A 138 -6.39 37.56 9.36
CA GLN A 138 -7.19 38.10 8.24
C GLN A 138 -8.63 37.58 8.20
N GLN A 139 -8.92 36.47 8.90
CA GLN A 139 -10.26 35.94 9.13
C GLN A 139 -10.90 36.41 10.44
N ALA A 140 -10.32 37.41 11.11
CA ALA A 140 -10.96 38.05 12.25
C ALA A 140 -12.40 38.48 11.88
N ALA A 141 -13.35 38.04 12.70
CA ALA A 141 -14.79 38.11 12.46
C ALA A 141 -15.24 39.47 11.90
N PRO A 142 -16.14 39.50 10.91
CA PRO A 142 -16.70 40.76 10.45
C PRO A 142 -17.35 41.45 11.66
N THR A 143 -16.94 42.68 11.94
CA THR A 143 -17.74 43.62 12.71
C THR A 143 -19.17 43.52 12.17
N PRO A 144 -20.21 43.34 13.01
CA PRO A 144 -21.59 43.30 12.53
C PRO A 144 -22.01 44.71 12.09
N THR A 145 -21.51 45.13 10.94
CA THR A 145 -22.02 46.25 10.18
C THR A 145 -23.25 45.70 9.47
N SER A 146 -24.42 46.24 9.82
CA SER A 146 -25.68 45.95 9.14
C SER A 146 -25.46 45.93 7.62
N PRO A 147 -25.82 44.85 6.90
CA PRO A 147 -25.58 44.77 5.48
C PRO A 147 -26.37 45.89 4.76
N PRO A 148 -25.75 46.68 3.87
CA PRO A 148 -26.52 47.49 2.94
C PRO A 148 -27.36 46.55 2.05
N PRO A 149 -28.56 46.96 1.61
CA PRO A 149 -29.38 46.12 0.74
C PRO A 149 -28.69 45.97 -0.61
N ILE A 150 -27.99 44.84 -0.81
CA ILE A 150 -27.38 44.51 -2.09
C ILE A 150 -28.49 43.97 -2.99
N ALA A 151 -29.06 44.83 -3.83
CA ALA A 151 -29.89 44.40 -4.95
C ALA A 151 -28.98 43.83 -6.05
N LEU A 152 -28.60 42.56 -5.93
CA LEU A 152 -27.89 41.79 -6.95
C LEU A 152 -28.83 41.50 -8.13
N ALA A 153 -29.09 42.51 -8.96
CA ALA A 153 -29.90 42.34 -10.17
C ALA A 153 -29.20 41.46 -11.23
N ARG A 154 -27.87 41.29 -11.14
CA ARG A 154 -27.07 40.53 -12.10
C ARG A 154 -25.92 39.82 -11.39
N LEU A 155 -25.87 38.50 -11.52
CA LEU A 155 -24.76 37.68 -11.05
C LEU A 155 -23.62 37.68 -12.09
N PRO A 156 -22.36 37.44 -11.71
CA PRO A 156 -21.20 37.41 -12.63
C PRO A 156 -21.26 36.32 -13.72
N GLY A 157 -22.33 35.53 -13.80
CA GLY A 157 -22.59 34.54 -14.84
C GLY A 157 -23.63 34.95 -15.90
N GLY A 158 -24.07 36.22 -15.96
CA GLY A 158 -25.01 36.67 -17.01
C GLY A 158 -26.44 36.13 -16.87
N HIS A 159 -26.80 35.63 -15.69
CA HIS A 159 -28.15 35.17 -15.37
C HIS A 159 -28.79 36.08 -14.32
N THR A 160 -30.08 36.34 -14.46
CA THR A 160 -30.86 36.96 -13.39
C THR A 160 -31.14 35.91 -12.31
N PRO A 161 -31.09 36.30 -11.02
CA PRO A 161 -31.41 35.37 -9.94
C PRO A 161 -32.86 34.87 -10.08
N PRO A 162 -33.14 33.61 -9.74
CA PRO A 162 -34.46 32.99 -9.90
C PRO A 162 -35.57 33.65 -9.05
N THR A 163 -35.21 34.53 -8.11
CA THR A 163 -36.13 35.32 -7.29
C THR A 163 -36.58 36.62 -7.97
N ALA A 164 -36.08 36.94 -9.17
CA ALA A 164 -36.48 38.15 -9.90
C ALA A 164 -37.94 38.04 -10.41
N PRO A 165 -38.69 39.15 -10.57
CA PRO A 165 -40.11 39.16 -10.99
C PRO A 165 -40.44 38.60 -12.40
N GLY A 166 -39.50 37.93 -13.05
CA GLY A 166 -39.67 37.24 -14.34
C GLY A 166 -38.90 35.91 -14.44
N GLY A 167 -38.39 35.38 -13.32
CA GLY A 167 -37.58 34.16 -13.29
C GLY A 167 -36.13 34.34 -13.78
N ALA A 168 -35.40 33.23 -13.86
CA ALA A 168 -34.02 33.21 -14.37
C ALA A 168 -34.04 33.33 -15.90
N MET A 169 -33.83 34.54 -16.40
CA MET A 169 -33.70 34.79 -17.83
C MET A 169 -32.21 34.70 -18.22
N PRO A 170 -31.86 33.91 -19.24
CA PRO A 170 -30.54 34.01 -19.85
C PRO A 170 -30.46 35.35 -20.60
N ASP A 171 -29.42 36.12 -20.29
CA ASP A 171 -29.14 37.39 -20.96
C ASP A 171 -28.54 37.13 -22.36
N VAL A 172 -29.42 36.75 -23.30
CA VAL A 172 -29.03 36.42 -24.67
C VAL A 172 -28.91 37.71 -25.49
N PRO A 173 -27.77 37.96 -26.16
CA PRO A 173 -27.60 39.09 -27.07
C PRO A 173 -28.70 39.15 -28.13
N LEU A 174 -29.16 40.36 -28.47
CA LEU A 174 -30.34 40.63 -29.32
C LEU A 174 -30.35 39.85 -30.65
N HIS A 175 -29.18 39.62 -31.26
CA HIS A 175 -29.06 38.91 -32.53
C HIS A 175 -29.24 37.38 -32.43
N LEU A 176 -29.11 36.78 -31.24
CA LEU A 176 -29.30 35.35 -31.01
C LEU A 176 -30.75 35.01 -30.61
N GLN A 177 -31.54 35.98 -30.18
CA GLN A 177 -32.91 35.75 -29.68
C GLN A 177 -33.84 35.14 -30.73
N GLN A 178 -33.58 35.40 -32.02
CA GLN A 178 -34.35 34.86 -33.16
C GLN A 178 -34.12 33.36 -33.40
N TRP A 179 -33.02 32.81 -32.87
CA TRP A 179 -32.53 31.47 -33.18
C TRP A 179 -32.76 30.49 -32.03
N ILE A 180 -33.03 31.03 -30.84
CA ILE A 180 -33.40 30.26 -29.67
C ILE A 180 -34.92 30.28 -29.63
N GLN A 181 -35.57 29.21 -30.08
CA GLN A 181 -36.95 28.97 -29.68
C GLN A 181 -36.92 28.77 -28.16
N PRO A 182 -37.60 29.62 -27.36
CA PRO A 182 -37.74 29.32 -25.95
C PRO A 182 -38.50 28.00 -25.89
N THR A 183 -37.80 26.92 -25.52
CA THR A 183 -38.47 25.72 -25.05
C THR A 183 -39.15 26.17 -23.78
N SER A 184 -40.44 26.50 -23.90
CA SER A 184 -41.32 26.86 -22.79
C SER A 184 -41.05 25.85 -21.69
N SER A 185 -40.37 26.32 -20.65
CA SER A 185 -40.04 25.52 -19.49
C SER A 185 -41.36 24.96 -19.00
N ALA A 186 -41.51 23.64 -19.04
CA ALA A 186 -42.68 22.98 -18.53
C ALA A 186 -42.91 23.54 -17.12
N SER A 187 -44.01 24.25 -16.94
CA SER A 187 -44.51 24.66 -15.66
C SER A 187 -44.72 23.37 -14.87
N THR A 188 -43.79 23.06 -13.97
CA THR A 188 -43.96 22.00 -12.98
C THR A 188 -45.13 22.41 -12.11
N SER A 189 -46.33 21.96 -12.52
CA SER A 189 -47.46 21.86 -11.62
C SER A 189 -46.97 21.12 -10.40
N LEU A 190 -47.27 21.63 -9.21
CA LEU A 190 -47.04 20.99 -7.92
C LEU A 190 -47.94 19.74 -7.82
N GLY A 191 -47.68 18.76 -8.69
CA GLY A 191 -48.23 17.42 -8.65
C GLY A 191 -47.29 16.59 -7.80
N SER A 192 -47.84 16.02 -6.73
CA SER A 192 -47.31 14.89 -5.96
C SER A 192 -45.94 14.41 -6.42
N ILE A 193 -44.90 14.73 -5.64
CA ILE A 193 -43.58 14.11 -5.78
C ILE A 193 -43.76 12.61 -5.51
N GLU A 194 -44.07 11.84 -6.55
CA GLU A 194 -43.62 10.47 -6.58
C GLU A 194 -42.11 10.55 -6.74
N VAL A 195 -41.41 10.30 -5.63
CA VAL A 195 -39.97 10.10 -5.61
C VAL A 195 -39.70 8.85 -6.44
N SER A 196 -39.61 9.01 -7.76
CA SER A 196 -38.90 8.05 -8.58
C SER A 196 -37.46 8.07 -8.07
N PRO A 197 -36.90 6.96 -7.58
CA PRO A 197 -35.55 6.95 -7.05
C PRO A 197 -34.62 7.35 -8.19
N ASP A 198 -34.09 8.56 -8.09
CA ASP A 198 -33.17 9.12 -9.04
C ASP A 198 -31.93 8.20 -9.05
N VAL A 199 -31.74 7.46 -10.15
CA VAL A 199 -30.70 6.44 -10.30
C VAL A 199 -29.35 7.14 -10.35
N ASN A 200 -28.80 7.41 -9.17
CA ASN A 200 -27.51 8.04 -8.99
C ASN A 200 -26.50 7.01 -8.48
N PRO A 201 -25.22 7.08 -8.90
CA PRO A 201 -24.20 6.20 -8.38
C PRO A 201 -24.06 6.37 -6.87
N PRO A 202 -23.72 5.30 -6.14
CA PRO A 202 -23.58 5.36 -4.69
C PRO A 202 -22.40 6.26 -4.30
N THR A 203 -22.63 7.21 -3.40
CA THR A 203 -21.61 8.20 -2.97
C THR A 203 -21.11 7.98 -1.55
N ARG A 204 -21.93 7.39 -0.66
CA ARG A 204 -21.62 7.18 0.75
C ARG A 204 -22.43 6.02 1.32
N ILE A 205 -21.84 5.25 2.21
CA ILE A 205 -22.52 4.20 2.98
C ILE A 205 -22.52 4.54 4.47
N VAL A 206 -23.69 4.41 5.09
CA VAL A 206 -23.87 4.58 6.54
C VAL A 206 -24.54 3.33 7.10
N ILE A 207 -23.90 2.66 8.05
CA ILE A 207 -24.43 1.48 8.73
C ILE A 207 -24.44 1.75 10.25
N PRO A 208 -25.55 2.27 10.80
CA PRO A 208 -25.61 2.71 12.20
C PRO A 208 -25.27 1.61 13.22
N LYS A 209 -25.65 0.37 12.93
CA LYS A 209 -25.46 -0.77 13.85
C LYS A 209 -23.99 -1.08 14.14
N ILE A 210 -23.12 -0.84 13.18
CA ILE A 210 -21.66 -1.05 13.29
C ILE A 210 -20.89 0.28 13.24
N ASN A 211 -21.60 1.41 13.37
CA ASN A 211 -21.06 2.76 13.31
C ASN A 211 -20.13 3.00 12.09
N VAL A 212 -20.52 2.47 10.93
CA VAL A 212 -19.78 2.69 9.68
C VAL A 212 -20.34 3.91 8.98
N ASP A 213 -19.44 4.80 8.59
CA ASP A 213 -19.74 5.96 7.77
C ASP A 213 -18.56 6.23 6.83
N ALA A 214 -18.70 5.86 5.56
CA ALA A 214 -17.60 5.87 4.60
C ALA A 214 -18.01 6.35 3.20
N PRO A 215 -17.13 7.08 2.49
CA PRO A 215 -17.36 7.44 1.09
C PRO A 215 -17.27 6.20 0.20
N ILE A 216 -18.04 6.23 -0.89
CA ILE A 216 -18.03 5.19 -1.92
C ILE A 216 -17.30 5.74 -3.15
N VAL A 217 -16.35 4.96 -3.65
CA VAL A 217 -15.60 5.24 -4.88
C VAL A 217 -16.03 4.26 -5.97
N ASN A 218 -15.92 4.68 -7.23
CA ASN A 218 -16.19 3.80 -8.36
C ASN A 218 -14.98 2.90 -8.63
N GLY A 219 -15.19 1.58 -8.68
CA GLY A 219 -14.14 0.58 -8.86
C GLY A 219 -13.82 -0.20 -7.58
N VAL A 220 -13.35 -1.43 -7.76
CA VAL A 220 -12.91 -2.34 -6.68
C VAL A 220 -11.43 -2.72 -6.82
N GLY A 221 -10.66 -1.90 -7.55
CA GLY A 221 -9.23 -2.08 -7.71
C GLY A 221 -8.47 -1.79 -6.42
N TRP A 222 -7.22 -2.25 -6.35
CA TRP A 222 -6.38 -2.07 -5.16
C TRP A 222 -6.18 -0.59 -4.78
N ASP A 223 -6.05 0.31 -5.76
CA ASP A 223 -5.91 1.75 -5.50
C ASP A 223 -7.22 2.44 -5.12
N ASP A 224 -8.36 1.86 -5.49
CA ASP A 224 -9.68 2.38 -5.17
C ASP A 224 -10.07 2.01 -3.73
N LEU A 225 -9.83 0.76 -3.33
CA LEU A 225 -10.13 0.27 -1.98
C LEU A 225 -9.30 0.93 -0.87
N LYS A 226 -8.21 1.62 -1.22
CA LYS A 226 -7.48 2.50 -0.28
C LYS A 226 -8.22 3.79 0.04
N LYS A 227 -9.07 4.26 -0.86
CA LYS A 227 -9.78 5.54 -0.76
C LYS A 227 -11.12 5.40 -0.01
N GLY A 228 -11.63 4.18 0.12
CA GLY A 228 -12.88 3.91 0.81
C GLY A 228 -13.56 2.63 0.31
N VAL A 229 -14.88 2.65 0.31
CA VAL A 229 -15.70 1.52 -0.15
C VAL A 229 -15.77 1.56 -1.68
N GLY A 230 -15.34 0.51 -2.35
CA GLY A 230 -15.41 0.38 -3.79
C GLY A 230 -16.77 -0.13 -4.27
N HIS A 231 -17.36 0.52 -5.26
CA HIS A 231 -18.52 0.05 -6.01
C HIS A 231 -18.07 -0.72 -7.25
N LEU A 232 -18.59 -1.93 -7.45
CA LEU A 232 -18.26 -2.74 -8.63
C LEU A 232 -18.90 -2.13 -9.88
N SER A 233 -18.08 -1.75 -10.85
CA SER A 233 -18.57 -1.25 -12.14
C SER A 233 -19.49 -2.27 -12.81
N GLY A 234 -20.71 -1.86 -13.14
CA GLY A 234 -21.72 -2.72 -13.74
C GLY A 234 -22.65 -3.43 -12.75
N SER A 235 -22.47 -3.25 -11.43
CA SER A 235 -23.53 -3.59 -10.47
C SER A 235 -24.63 -2.54 -10.45
N ALA A 236 -25.80 -2.91 -9.91
CA ALA A 236 -26.96 -2.01 -9.82
C ALA A 236 -26.66 -0.85 -8.87
N ASN A 237 -27.22 0.32 -9.17
CA ASN A 237 -27.15 1.49 -8.29
C ASN A 237 -28.18 1.39 -7.14
N PRO A 238 -28.04 2.22 -6.09
CA PRO A 238 -29.03 2.30 -5.02
C PRO A 238 -30.43 2.60 -5.57
N GLY A 239 -31.41 1.77 -5.21
CA GLY A 239 -32.80 1.93 -5.66
C GLY A 239 -33.13 1.26 -7.00
N GLU A 240 -32.12 0.78 -7.74
CA GLU A 240 -32.35 0.00 -8.94
C GLU A 240 -32.70 -1.47 -8.65
N ARG A 241 -33.43 -2.10 -9.56
CA ARG A 241 -33.62 -3.54 -9.54
C ARG A 241 -32.31 -4.25 -9.89
N GLY A 242 -31.80 -5.05 -8.97
CA GLY A 242 -30.61 -5.86 -9.15
C GLY A 242 -29.89 -6.09 -7.83
N ASN A 243 -28.58 -6.33 -7.91
CA ASN A 243 -27.72 -6.41 -6.73
C ASN A 243 -26.63 -5.34 -6.82
N LEU A 244 -26.49 -4.57 -5.75
CA LEU A 244 -25.46 -3.55 -5.58
C LEU A 244 -24.27 -4.18 -4.85
N TYR A 245 -23.10 -4.15 -5.49
CA TYR A 245 -21.90 -4.78 -4.96
C TYR A 245 -20.91 -3.73 -4.45
N LEU A 246 -20.62 -3.81 -3.15
CA LEU A 246 -19.65 -2.95 -2.46
C LEU A 246 -18.54 -3.79 -1.85
N ALA A 247 -17.31 -3.32 -1.93
CA ALA A 247 -16.13 -3.97 -1.36
C ALA A 247 -15.30 -2.97 -0.53
N ALA A 248 -14.70 -3.41 0.56
CA ALA A 248 -13.76 -2.63 1.35
C ALA A 248 -12.81 -3.56 2.13
N HIS A 249 -11.68 -3.04 2.58
CA HIS A 249 -10.76 -3.77 3.44
C HIS A 249 -11.31 -3.93 4.87
N ASN A 250 -11.01 -5.07 5.50
CA ASN A 250 -11.39 -5.37 6.88
C ASN A 250 -10.23 -5.20 7.89
N ASP A 251 -8.98 -5.23 7.43
CA ASP A 251 -7.76 -5.26 8.24
C ASP A 251 -6.77 -4.12 7.93
N ILE A 252 -6.95 -3.41 6.82
CA ILE A 252 -6.07 -2.33 6.36
C ILE A 252 -6.88 -1.16 5.79
N TYR A 253 -6.21 -0.02 5.56
CA TYR A 253 -6.77 1.18 4.88
C TYR A 253 -8.14 1.63 5.38
N GLY A 254 -8.32 1.67 6.69
CA GLY A 254 -9.54 2.17 7.34
C GLY A 254 -10.47 1.10 7.90
N GLU A 255 -10.19 -0.20 7.68
CA GLU A 255 -10.86 -1.33 8.36
C GLU A 255 -12.40 -1.19 8.42
N ILE A 256 -12.98 -0.73 7.29
CA ILE A 256 -14.36 -0.23 7.24
C ILE A 256 -15.36 -1.34 7.60
N PHE A 257 -15.05 -2.59 7.25
CA PHE A 257 -15.89 -3.76 7.54
C PHE A 257 -15.27 -4.75 8.54
N ARG A 258 -14.65 -4.26 9.62
CA ARG A 258 -14.06 -5.14 10.65
C ARG A 258 -15.05 -5.75 11.66
N TYR A 259 -16.26 -5.21 11.75
CA TYR A 259 -17.24 -5.49 12.82
C TYR A 259 -18.31 -6.49 12.42
#